data_AF-P20622-F1
#
_entry.id   AF-P20622-F1
#
_cell.length_a   1.000
_cell.length_b   1.000
_cell.length_c   1.000
_cell.angle_alpha   90.00
_cell.angle_beta   90.00
_cell.angle_gamma   90.00
#
_symmetry.space_group_name_H-M   'P 1'
#
loop_
_entity.id
_entity.type
_entity.pdbx_description
1 polymer ?
#
loop_
_entity_poly.entity_id
_entity_poly.type
_entity_poly.pdbx_seq_one_letter_code
_entity_poly.pdbx_strand_id
1 'polypeptide(L)' 'MSEVNAGEICYVKKQRKGTINPNKICQPIGAMWATVGVKGTIPFVQGSQGCTTYVRYAFNRHFREPVSIATASFHEHAA' A
#
# COMPACT_ATOMS: atom_id res chain seq x y z
N MET A 1 -11.87 27.47 -16.48
CA MET A 1 -11.75 27.31 -15.01
C MET A 1 -12.80 28.22 -14.44
N SER A 2 -13.91 27.68 -13.90
CA SER A 2 -15.00 28.49 -13.37
C SER A 2 -14.46 29.44 -12.30
N GLU A 3 -14.91 30.69 -12.32
CA GLU A 3 -14.56 31.71 -11.33
C GLU A 3 -14.89 31.17 -9.93
N VAL A 4 -13.85 30.85 -9.14
CA VAL A 4 -14.01 30.42 -7.76
C VAL A 4 -14.13 31.70 -6.93
N ASN A 5 -15.28 31.88 -6.27
CA ASN A 5 -15.48 33.05 -5.40
C ASN A 5 -14.59 32.97 -4.15
N ALA A 6 -14.17 34.13 -3.66
CA ALA A 6 -13.35 34.23 -2.45
C ALA A 6 -14.05 33.53 -1.26
N GLY A 7 -13.38 32.52 -0.69
CA GLY A 7 -13.86 31.75 0.46
C GLY A 7 -14.41 30.36 0.13
N GLU A 8 -14.53 29.98 -1.14
CA GLU A 8 -15.07 28.67 -1.50
C GLU A 8 -13.97 27.58 -1.56
N ILE A 9 -14.17 26.45 -0.86
CA ILE A 9 -13.26 25.30 -0.93
C ILE A 9 -13.53 24.53 -2.22
N CYS A 10 -12.62 24.66 -3.19
CA CYS A 10 -12.70 23.92 -4.45
C CYS A 10 -12.03 22.54 -4.34
N TYR A 11 -12.81 21.47 -4.47
CA TYR A 11 -12.28 20.11 -4.63
C TYR A 11 -11.99 19.83 -6.11
N VAL A 12 -10.70 19.71 -6.45
CA VAL A 12 -10.29 19.35 -7.82
C VAL A 12 -10.22 17.84 -7.96
N LYS A 13 -11.15 17.27 -8.72
CA LYS A 13 -11.11 15.84 -9.07
C LYS A 13 -10.03 15.56 -10.12
N LYS A 14 -9.30 14.46 -9.96
CA LYS A 14 -8.32 13.97 -10.94
C LYS A 14 -8.98 13.74 -12.32
N GLN A 15 -8.50 14.44 -13.34
CA GLN A 15 -9.01 14.34 -14.71
C GLN A 15 -8.36 13.22 -15.54
N ARG A 16 -7.10 12.89 -15.26
CA ARG A 16 -6.34 11.86 -15.99
C ARG A 16 -6.73 10.45 -15.55
N LYS A 17 -6.79 9.49 -16.49
CA LYS A 17 -6.99 8.06 -16.17
C LYS A 17 -5.79 7.48 -15.41
N GLY A 18 -4.59 7.60 -15.97
CA GLY A 18 -3.34 7.15 -15.33
C GLY A 18 -2.95 7.96 -14.09
N THR A 19 -2.21 7.35 -13.17
CA THR A 19 -1.71 7.99 -11.94
C THR A 19 -0.22 8.29 -12.09
N ILE A 20 0.19 9.51 -11.75
CA ILE A 20 1.59 9.93 -11.72
C ILE A 20 1.89 10.31 -10.28
N ASN A 21 3.01 9.85 -9.72
CA ASN A 21 3.41 10.05 -8.33
C ASN A 21 2.26 9.72 -7.35
N PRO A 22 1.85 8.43 -7.25
CA PRO A 22 0.73 8.04 -6.39
C PRO A 22 0.96 8.49 -4.95
N ASN A 23 -0.04 9.11 -4.34
CA ASN A 23 0.02 9.60 -2.96
C ASN A 23 -0.31 8.53 -1.91
N LYS A 24 -0.65 7.31 -2.34
CA LYS A 24 -0.99 6.18 -1.48
C LYS A 24 -0.52 4.87 -2.09
N ILE A 25 -0.19 3.90 -1.23
CA ILE A 25 0.11 2.52 -1.60
C ILE A 25 -1.18 1.68 -1.59
N CYS A 26 -1.18 0.53 -2.28
CA CYS A 26 -2.30 -0.39 -2.37
C CYS A 26 -2.70 -1.00 -1.00
N GLN A 27 -3.95 -1.48 -0.90
CA GLN A 27 -4.57 -1.93 0.34
C GLN A 27 -3.78 -2.96 1.18
N PRO A 28 -3.06 -3.96 0.61
CA PRO A 28 -2.36 -4.97 1.40
C PRO A 28 -1.36 -4.39 2.41
N ILE A 29 -0.75 -3.23 2.14
CA ILE A 29 0.16 -2.59 3.11
C ILE A 29 -0.56 -2.26 4.42
N GLY A 30 -1.82 -1.80 4.34
CA GLY A 30 -2.62 -1.44 5.51
C GLY A 30 -3.02 -2.67 6.31
N ALA A 31 -3.37 -3.76 5.64
CA ALA A 31 -3.66 -5.04 6.28
C ALA A 31 -2.42 -5.58 7.01
N MET A 32 -1.27 -5.61 6.33
CA MET A 32 0.01 -6.00 6.93
C MET A 32 0.36 -5.11 8.12
N TRP A 33 0.22 -3.79 7.99
CA TRP A 33 0.45 -2.81 9.05
C TRP A 33 -0.39 -3.09 10.31
N ALA A 34 -1.68 -3.37 10.13
CA ALA A 34 -2.57 -3.71 11.24
C ALA A 34 -2.15 -5.00 11.93
N THR A 35 -1.80 -6.03 11.16
CA THR A 35 -1.44 -7.34 11.71
C THR A 35 -0.09 -7.35 12.42
N VAL A 36 0.96 -6.69 11.89
CA VAL A 36 2.29 -6.66 12.56
C VAL A 36 2.25 -5.99 13.94
N GLY A 37 1.23 -5.20 14.24
CA GLY A 37 0.99 -4.61 15.56
C GLY A 37 0.46 -5.60 16.60
N VAL A 38 0.07 -6.82 16.21
CA VAL A 38 -0.46 -7.84 17.13
C VAL A 38 0.64 -8.82 17.53
N LYS A 39 0.90 -8.92 18.84
CA LYS A 39 1.94 -9.79 19.40
C LYS A 39 1.72 -11.26 19.01
N GLY A 40 2.78 -11.91 18.54
CA GLY A 40 2.77 -13.33 18.18
C GLY A 40 2.13 -13.63 16.82
N THR A 41 1.87 -12.62 16.00
CA THR A 41 1.30 -12.79 14.67
C THR A 41 2.34 -12.60 13.57
N ILE A 42 2.11 -13.26 12.43
CA ILE A 42 2.84 -13.06 11.19
C ILE A 42 1.79 -12.83 10.10
N PRO A 43 1.79 -11.68 9.40
CA PRO A 43 0.89 -11.45 8.30
C PRO A 43 1.16 -12.45 7.17
N PHE A 44 0.10 -13.05 6.61
CA PHE A 44 0.19 -13.94 5.46
C PHE A 44 -0.46 -13.28 4.24
N VAL A 45 0.32 -13.07 3.18
CA VAL A 45 -0.14 -12.46 1.93
C VAL A 45 -0.34 -13.54 0.88
N GLN A 46 -1.61 -13.80 0.54
CA GLN A 46 -1.96 -14.65 -0.59
C GLN A 46 -1.76 -13.88 -1.90
N GLY A 47 -0.68 -14.17 -2.61
CA GLY A 47 -0.34 -13.51 -3.87
C GLY A 47 1.09 -13.82 -4.30
N SER A 48 1.58 -13.09 -5.31
CA SER A 48 2.97 -13.20 -5.74
C SER A 48 3.90 -12.55 -4.70
N GLN A 49 5.15 -13.00 -4.69
CA GLN A 49 6.17 -12.55 -3.73
C GLN A 49 6.37 -11.03 -3.68
N GLY A 50 6.13 -10.32 -4.80
CA GLY A 50 6.33 -8.87 -4.88
C GLY A 50 5.43 -8.09 -3.93
N CYS A 51 4.19 -8.55 -3.72
CA CYS A 51 3.24 -7.91 -2.81
C CYS A 51 3.77 -7.84 -1.36
N THR A 52 4.52 -8.85 -0.94
CA THR A 52 5.16 -8.90 0.38
C THR A 52 6.48 -8.14 0.40
N THR A 53 7.37 -8.41 -0.56
CA THR A 53 8.74 -7.87 -0.56
C THR A 53 8.77 -6.35 -0.58
N TYR A 54 7.94 -5.69 -1.40
CA TYR A 54 7.92 -4.23 -1.46
C TYR A 54 7.40 -3.58 -0.18
N VAL A 55 6.44 -4.22 0.49
CA VAL A 55 5.93 -3.74 1.78
C VAL A 55 6.98 -3.90 2.89
N ARG A 56 7.73 -5.01 2.89
CA ARG A 56 8.87 -5.18 3.82
C ARG A 56 9.87 -4.04 3.65
N TYR A 57 10.21 -3.66 2.42
CA TYR A 57 11.10 -2.51 2.18
C TYR A 57 10.50 -1.18 2.64
N ALA A 58 9.20 -0.95 2.43
CA ALA A 58 8.54 0.27 2.89
C ALA A 58 8.60 0.39 4.42
N PHE A 59 8.32 -0.69 5.14
CA PHE A 59 8.40 -0.72 6.61
C PHE A 59 9.85 -0.58 7.09
N ASN A 60 10.80 -1.33 6.52
CA ASN A 60 12.21 -1.20 6.89
C ASN A 60 12.74 0.22 6.66
N ARG A 61 12.31 0.91 5.60
CA ARG A 61 12.70 2.31 5.33
C ARG A 61 12.12 3.29 6.35
N HIS A 62 10.86 3.11 6.73
CA HIS A 62 10.16 4.03 7.63
C HIS A 62 10.54 3.80 9.09
N PHE A 63 10.53 2.54 9.56
CA PHE A 63 10.75 2.18 10.97
C PHE A 63 12.19 1.80 11.28
N ARG A 64 13.03 1.57 10.25
CA ARG A 64 14.42 1.09 10.41
C ARG A 64 14.56 -0.25 11.14
N GLU A 65 13.50 -1.05 11.12
CA GLU A 65 13.41 -2.36 11.77
C GLU A 65 13.07 -3.45 10.74
N PRO A 66 13.55 -4.69 10.91
CA PRO A 66 13.14 -5.81 10.07
C PRO A 66 11.69 -6.20 10.37
N VAL A 67 10.94 -6.56 9.33
CA VAL A 67 9.55 -7.05 9.46
C VAL A 67 9.37 -8.45 8.86
N SER A 68 8.69 -9.31 9.61
CA SER A 68 8.34 -10.67 9.21
C SER A 68 6.97 -10.69 8.56
N ILE A 69 6.92 -11.12 7.30
CA ILE A 69 5.69 -11.22 6.50
C ILE A 69 5.80 -12.48 5.65
N ALA A 70 4.82 -13.38 5.74
CA ALA A 70 4.74 -14.59 4.96
C ALA A 70 4.00 -14.36 3.63
N THR A 71 4.27 -15.19 2.63
CA THR A 71 3.64 -15.10 1.30
C THR A 71 3.32 -16.49 0.76
N ALA A 72 2.24 -16.60 -0.01
CA ALA A 72 1.89 -17.82 -0.74
C ALA A 72 2.79 -18.07 -1.96
N SER A 73 3.56 -17.07 -2.40
CA SER A 73 4.48 -17.18 -3.55
C SER A 73 3.79 -17.73 -4.80
N PHE A 74 2.76 -17.03 -5.28
CA PHE A 74 2.10 -17.44 -6.52
C PHE A 74 3.11 -17.48 -7.69
N HIS A 75 3.18 -18.65 -8.30
CA HIS A 75 3.86 -18.93 -9.56
C HIS A 75 2.83 -19.18 -10.66
N GLU A 76 3.28 -19.38 -11.89
CA GLU A 76 2.39 -19.55 -13.06
C GLU A 76 1.34 -20.66 -12.88
N HIS A 77 1.66 -21.71 -12.13
CA HIS A 77 0.78 -22.85 -11.85
C HIS A 77 -0.21 -22.65 -10.68
N ALA A 78 -0.28 -21.46 -10.07
CA ALA A 78 -1.15 -21.22 -8.91
C ALA A 78 -2.61 -20.91 -9.26
N ALA A 79 -2.96 -20.92 -10.56
CA ALA A 79 -4.32 -20.71 -11.09
C ALA A 79 -4.97 -22.05 -11.45
#